data_AF-A0A9E7IET6-F1
#
_entry.id   AF-A0A9E7IET6-F1
#
_cell.length_a   1.000
_cell.length_b   1.000
_cell.length_c   1.000
_cell.angle_alpha   90.00
_cell.angle_beta   90.00
_cell.angle_gamma   90.00
#
_symmetry.space_group_name_H-M   'P 1'
#
loop_
_entity.id
_entity.type
_entity.pdbx_description
1 polymer ?
#
loop_
_entity_poly.entity_id
_entity_poly.type
_entity_poly.pdbx_seq_one_letter_code
_entity_poly.pdbx_strand_id
1 'polypeptide(L)'
;MNIKAWMAFVPLWLTFSYTVGAFSLWGGGFLFQWGVIDYSGGYVIHLSSGIAGLTAAYWVGPRTASDRERFPPNNVLLVLAGAGLLWMGWAGFNGGAPYAANIDASMAVLNTHVCAATSLLMWTTLDVVFFKKPSVIGAVQGMMTGLVCITPGAGNTPNLRTRRRRPGILIPPSPFTEIYQLLTSTNV
;
A
#
# COMPACT_ATOMS: atom_id res chain seq x y z
N MET A 1 10.09 -22.31 2.87
CA MET A 1 8.77 -22.98 2.81
C MET A 1 8.80 -24.03 1.71
N ASN A 2 8.22 -25.21 1.93
CA ASN A 2 8.12 -26.25 0.90
C ASN A 2 7.20 -25.78 -0.24
N ILE A 3 7.58 -26.01 -1.50
CA ILE A 3 6.77 -25.62 -2.66
C ILE A 3 5.37 -26.25 -2.64
N LYS A 4 5.23 -27.49 -2.17
CA LYS A 4 3.91 -28.15 -2.02
C LYS A 4 3.03 -27.43 -1.01
N ALA A 5 3.62 -26.98 0.09
CA ALA A 5 2.91 -26.18 1.09
C ALA A 5 2.49 -24.82 0.52
N TRP A 6 3.34 -24.18 -0.29
CA TRP A 6 2.99 -22.94 -0.99
C TRP A 6 1.84 -23.14 -2.00
N MET A 7 1.90 -24.23 -2.78
CA MET A 7 0.85 -24.60 -3.73
C MET A 7 -0.51 -24.88 -3.08
N ALA A 8 -0.52 -25.32 -1.81
CA ALA A 8 -1.75 -25.44 -1.03
C ALA A 8 -2.16 -24.10 -0.40
N PHE A 9 -1.20 -23.36 0.15
CA PHE A 9 -1.45 -22.09 0.83
C PHE A 9 -2.08 -21.03 -0.08
N VAL A 10 -1.53 -20.82 -1.28
CA VAL A 10 -2.00 -19.77 -2.20
C VAL A 10 -3.49 -19.91 -2.57
N PRO A 11 -3.99 -21.05 -3.06
CA PRO A 11 -5.41 -21.18 -3.40
C PRO A 11 -6.30 -21.09 -2.16
N LEU A 12 -5.88 -21.64 -1.01
CA LEU A 12 -6.64 -21.52 0.23
C LEU A 12 -6.75 -20.06 0.70
N TRP A 13 -5.63 -19.34 0.71
CA TRP A 13 -5.64 -17.92 1.08
C TRP A 13 -6.43 -17.07 0.07
N LEU A 14 -6.31 -17.37 -1.23
CA LEU A 14 -7.07 -16.69 -2.27
C LEU A 14 -8.58 -16.86 -2.03
N THR A 15 -9.05 -18.10 -1.84
CA THR A 15 -10.48 -18.40 -1.65
C THR A 15 -11.02 -17.89 -0.31
N PHE A 16 -10.33 -18.15 0.79
CA PHE A 16 -10.88 -17.90 2.12
C PHE A 16 -10.53 -16.53 2.70
N SER A 17 -9.51 -15.85 2.18
CA SER A 17 -9.10 -14.52 2.65
C SER A 17 -9.33 -13.46 1.58
N TYR A 18 -8.68 -13.58 0.42
CA TYR A 18 -8.72 -12.55 -0.61
C TYR A 18 -10.13 -12.36 -1.18
N THR A 19 -10.79 -13.42 -1.63
CA THR A 19 -12.14 -13.34 -2.20
C THR A 19 -13.15 -12.79 -1.19
N VAL A 20 -13.07 -13.21 0.08
CA VAL A 20 -13.93 -12.70 1.15
C VAL A 20 -13.70 -11.20 1.37
N GLY A 21 -12.44 -10.77 1.47
CA GLY A 21 -12.08 -9.36 1.64
C GLY A 21 -12.52 -8.50 0.45
N ALA A 22 -12.24 -8.96 -0.76
CA ALA A 22 -12.62 -8.28 -2.00
C ALA A 22 -14.14 -8.15 -2.13
N PHE A 23 -14.91 -9.21 -1.88
CA PHE A 23 -16.36 -9.13 -1.91
C PHE A 23 -16.91 -8.20 -0.82
N SER A 24 -16.30 -8.22 0.37
CA SER A 24 -16.73 -7.39 1.50
C SER A 24 -16.60 -5.89 1.21
N LEU A 25 -15.57 -5.46 0.50
CA LEU A 25 -15.30 -4.05 0.20
C LEU A 25 -15.74 -3.59 -1.19
N TRP A 26 -15.53 -4.42 -2.22
CA TRP A 26 -15.75 -4.04 -3.61
C TRP A 26 -16.94 -4.77 -4.25
N GLY A 27 -17.34 -5.92 -3.69
CA GLY A 27 -18.46 -6.73 -4.20
C GLY A 27 -19.82 -6.39 -3.59
N GLY A 28 -19.94 -5.33 -2.79
CA GLY A 28 -21.20 -4.95 -2.13
C GLY A 28 -21.47 -5.65 -0.79
N GLY A 29 -20.48 -6.35 -0.22
CA GLY A 29 -20.59 -7.00 1.08
C GLY A 29 -20.61 -6.04 2.28
N PHE A 30 -20.44 -6.57 3.49
CA PHE A 30 -20.75 -5.82 4.72
C PHE A 30 -19.89 -4.57 4.95
N LEU A 31 -18.59 -4.59 4.60
CA LEU A 31 -17.70 -3.41 4.75
C LEU A 31 -18.11 -2.28 3.81
N PHE A 32 -18.53 -2.62 2.58
CA PHE A 32 -19.13 -1.68 1.65
C PHE A 32 -20.41 -1.06 2.23
N GLN A 33 -21.30 -1.87 2.79
CA GLN A 33 -22.55 -1.39 3.42
C GLN A 33 -22.30 -0.49 4.65
N TRP A 34 -21.17 -0.69 5.34
CA TRP A 34 -20.71 0.16 6.44
C TRP A 34 -20.03 1.45 5.96
N GLY A 35 -19.81 1.61 4.66
CA GLY A 35 -19.19 2.80 4.06
C GLY A 35 -17.68 2.85 4.24
N VAL A 36 -17.02 1.70 4.45
CA VAL A 36 -15.56 1.62 4.49
C VAL A 36 -15.01 1.91 3.10
N ILE A 37 -14.01 2.79 3.03
CA ILE A 37 -13.41 3.20 1.77
C ILE A 37 -12.07 2.49 1.61
N ASP A 38 -11.93 1.77 0.50
CA ASP A 38 -10.67 1.19 0.06
C ASP A 38 -10.57 1.33 -1.46
N TYR A 39 -9.92 2.41 -1.92
CA TYR A 39 -9.93 2.81 -3.32
C TYR A 39 -9.28 1.78 -4.26
N SER A 40 -8.07 1.30 -3.92
CA SER A 40 -7.35 0.31 -4.75
C SER A 40 -6.69 -0.84 -3.95
N GLY A 41 -7.05 -1.03 -2.67
CA GLY A 41 -6.69 -2.26 -1.93
C GLY A 41 -5.71 -2.08 -0.78
N GLY A 42 -5.79 -0.98 -0.04
CA GLY A 42 -5.12 -0.84 1.25
C GLY A 42 -5.46 -1.98 2.21
N TYR A 43 -6.73 -2.34 2.31
CA TYR A 43 -7.17 -3.47 3.13
C TYR A 43 -7.06 -4.78 2.34
N VAL A 44 -7.74 -4.86 1.18
CA VAL A 44 -7.93 -6.12 0.44
C VAL A 44 -6.61 -6.72 -0.01
N ILE A 45 -5.64 -5.88 -0.39
CA ILE A 45 -4.36 -6.31 -0.96
C ILE A 45 -3.26 -6.17 0.09
N HIS A 46 -2.99 -4.96 0.58
CA HIS A 46 -1.78 -4.71 1.38
C HIS A 46 -1.87 -5.23 2.81
N LEU A 47 -2.93 -4.88 3.55
CA LEU A 47 -3.11 -5.38 4.91
C LEU A 47 -3.31 -6.90 4.91
N SER A 48 -4.20 -7.41 4.06
CA SER A 48 -4.49 -8.84 3.95
C SER A 48 -3.23 -9.67 3.65
N SER A 49 -2.45 -9.29 2.63
CA SER A 49 -1.20 -9.99 2.30
C SER A 49 -0.10 -9.78 3.34
N GLY A 50 -0.03 -8.61 3.97
CA GLY A 50 0.92 -8.31 5.04
C GLY A 50 0.69 -9.20 6.28
N ILE A 51 -0.55 -9.32 6.74
CA ILE A 51 -0.91 -10.20 7.86
C ILE A 51 -0.71 -11.67 7.50
N ALA A 52 -1.06 -12.07 6.27
CA ALA A 52 -0.82 -13.42 5.79
C ALA A 52 0.69 -13.76 5.75
N GLY A 53 1.51 -12.84 5.26
CA GLY A 53 2.96 -12.98 5.23
C GLY A 53 3.58 -13.05 6.62
N LEU A 54 3.13 -12.21 7.56
CA LEU A 54 3.56 -12.26 8.95
C LEU A 54 3.16 -13.58 9.62
N THR A 55 1.92 -14.01 9.42
CA THR A 55 1.41 -15.29 9.96
C THR A 55 2.20 -16.46 9.38
N ALA A 56 2.43 -16.48 8.07
CA ALA A 56 3.24 -17.52 7.43
C ALA A 56 4.69 -17.52 7.94
N ALA A 57 5.30 -16.35 8.12
CA ALA A 57 6.65 -16.24 8.67
C ALA A 57 6.74 -16.78 10.10
N TYR A 58 5.72 -16.54 10.94
CA TYR A 58 5.62 -17.10 12.28
C TYR A 58 5.58 -18.63 12.25
N TRP A 59 4.70 -19.22 11.43
CA TRP A 59 4.53 -20.68 11.36
C TRP A 59 5.69 -21.41 10.67
N VAL A 60 6.30 -20.80 9.66
CA VAL A 60 7.50 -21.36 9.00
C VAL A 60 8.71 -21.33 9.95
N GLY A 61 8.74 -20.35 10.85
CA GLY A 61 9.84 -20.13 11.77
C GLY A 61 11.01 -19.35 11.16
N PRO A 62 11.97 -18.93 11.99
CA PRO A 62 13.10 -18.13 11.56
C PRO A 62 14.06 -18.92 10.66
N ARG A 63 14.81 -18.19 9.81
CA ARG A 63 15.97 -18.75 9.11
C ARG A 63 17.06 -19.20 10.10
N THR A 64 18.00 -20.01 9.61
CA THR A 64 19.16 -20.48 10.38
C THR A 64 19.91 -19.32 11.04
N ALA A 65 20.61 -19.58 12.14
CA ALA A 65 21.35 -18.53 12.86
C ALA A 65 22.42 -17.87 11.96
N SER A 66 23.17 -18.67 11.21
CA SER A 66 24.19 -18.19 10.26
C SER A 66 23.64 -17.19 9.24
N ASP A 67 22.44 -17.46 8.70
CA ASP A 67 21.81 -16.59 7.71
C ASP A 67 21.31 -15.29 8.33
N ARG A 68 20.99 -15.30 9.63
CA ARG A 68 20.50 -14.12 10.34
C ARG A 68 21.64 -13.18 10.78
N GLU A 69 22.83 -13.71 11.03
CA GLU A 69 24.01 -12.90 11.37
C GLU A 69 24.49 -12.05 10.20
N ARG A 70 24.42 -12.57 8.97
CA ARG A 70 24.85 -11.84 7.77
C ARG A 70 24.03 -12.22 6.53
N PHE A 71 23.12 -11.33 6.13
CA PHE A 71 22.23 -11.50 4.97
C PHE A 71 22.39 -10.41 3.90
N PRO A 72 23.57 -10.21 3.28
CA PRO A 72 23.70 -9.22 2.23
C PRO A 72 22.78 -9.58 1.04
N PRO A 73 22.14 -8.60 0.39
CA PRO A 73 21.43 -8.82 -0.86
C PRO A 73 22.40 -9.39 -1.90
N ASN A 74 22.01 -10.47 -2.58
CA ASN A 74 22.85 -11.09 -3.62
C ASN A 74 22.92 -10.23 -4.90
N ASN A 75 21.87 -9.44 -5.20
CA ASN A 75 21.81 -8.59 -6.38
C ASN A 75 20.93 -7.35 -6.15
N VAL A 76 21.57 -6.22 -5.85
CA VAL A 76 20.87 -4.93 -5.63
C VAL A 76 20.30 -4.35 -6.92
N LEU A 77 20.93 -4.61 -8.08
CA LEU A 77 20.43 -4.12 -9.36
C LEU A 77 19.09 -4.77 -9.73
N LEU A 78 18.92 -6.06 -9.44
CA LEU A 78 17.66 -6.76 -9.66
C LEU A 78 16.55 -6.23 -8.74
N VAL A 79 16.88 -5.87 -7.49
CA VAL A 79 15.94 -5.21 -6.57
C VAL A 79 15.49 -3.87 -7.15
N LEU A 80 16.42 -3.06 -7.67
CA LEU A 80 16.10 -1.77 -8.28
C LEU A 80 15.25 -1.92 -9.55
N ALA A 81 15.52 -2.92 -10.39
CA ALA A 81 14.69 -3.22 -11.55
C ALA A 81 13.25 -3.58 -11.12
N GLY A 82 13.10 -4.44 -10.11
CA GLY A 82 11.80 -4.77 -9.53
C GLY A 82 11.09 -3.56 -8.93
N ALA A 83 11.82 -2.70 -8.21
CA ALA A 83 11.28 -1.47 -7.64
C ALA A 83 10.75 -0.51 -8.71
N GLY A 84 11.50 -0.33 -9.81
CA GLY A 84 11.06 0.50 -10.95
C GLY A 84 9.81 -0.07 -11.63
N LEU A 85 9.77 -1.38 -11.86
CA LEU A 85 8.59 -2.06 -12.41
C LEU A 85 7.37 -1.92 -11.49
N LEU A 86 7.56 -2.06 -10.17
CA LEU A 86 6.50 -1.88 -9.19
C LEU A 86 5.96 -0.46 -9.18
N TRP A 87 6.83 0.56 -9.18
CA TRP A 87 6.39 1.96 -9.21
C TRP A 87 5.61 2.27 -10.49
N MET A 88 6.14 1.90 -11.66
CA MET A 88 5.44 2.11 -12.93
C MET A 88 4.11 1.36 -12.97
N GLY A 89 4.09 0.09 -12.54
CA GLY A 89 2.86 -0.70 -12.45
C GLY A 89 1.83 -0.12 -11.48
N TRP A 90 2.29 0.54 -10.40
CA TRP A 90 1.41 1.14 -9.40
C TRP A 90 0.60 2.32 -9.94
N ALA A 91 1.12 3.04 -10.94
CA ALA A 91 0.35 4.08 -11.62
C ALA A 91 -0.87 3.48 -12.33
N GLY A 92 -0.74 2.30 -12.94
CA GLY A 92 -1.87 1.53 -13.48
C GLY A 92 -2.77 0.93 -12.39
N PHE A 93 -2.18 0.46 -11.29
CA PHE A 93 -2.91 -0.12 -10.16
C PHE A 93 -3.84 0.90 -9.48
N ASN A 94 -3.35 2.10 -9.17
CA ASN A 94 -4.16 3.16 -8.58
C ASN A 94 -4.95 3.93 -9.65
N GLY A 95 -4.32 4.30 -10.76
CA GLY A 95 -4.98 5.05 -11.84
C GLY A 95 -6.08 4.27 -12.55
N GLY A 96 -5.99 2.94 -12.59
CA GLY A 96 -6.96 2.05 -13.23
C GLY A 96 -8.12 1.62 -12.33
N ALA A 97 -8.05 1.88 -11.02
CA ALA A 97 -9.10 1.54 -10.05
C ALA A 97 -10.52 2.08 -10.39
N PRO A 98 -10.71 3.26 -11.03
CA PRO A 98 -12.05 3.72 -11.38
C PRO A 98 -12.58 3.08 -12.68
N TYR A 99 -11.82 2.19 -13.31
CA TYR A 99 -12.15 1.50 -14.58
C TYR A 99 -12.50 2.45 -15.74
N ALA A 100 -12.06 3.71 -15.66
CA ALA A 100 -12.30 4.75 -16.66
C ALA A 100 -11.18 5.81 -16.62
N ALA A 101 -10.91 6.43 -17.77
CA ALA A 101 -10.01 7.58 -17.86
C ALA A 101 -10.77 8.86 -17.48
N ASN A 102 -10.75 9.21 -16.20
CA ASN A 102 -11.46 10.38 -15.65
C ASN A 102 -10.56 11.19 -14.69
N ILE A 103 -11.14 12.20 -14.04
CA ILE A 103 -10.40 13.05 -13.09
C ILE A 103 -9.88 12.25 -11.89
N ASP A 104 -10.63 11.26 -11.41
CA ASP A 104 -10.23 10.43 -10.26
C ASP A 104 -9.01 9.55 -10.62
N ALA A 105 -8.95 9.03 -11.84
CA ALA A 105 -7.79 8.32 -12.37
C ALA A 105 -6.53 9.21 -12.39
N SER A 106 -6.66 10.42 -12.93
CA SER A 106 -5.56 11.40 -12.98
C SER A 106 -5.08 11.79 -11.59
N MET A 107 -6.01 12.04 -10.66
CA MET A 107 -5.69 12.33 -9.26
C MET A 107 -5.01 11.15 -8.57
N ALA A 108 -5.47 9.93 -8.81
CA ALA A 108 -4.87 8.71 -8.27
C ALA A 108 -3.43 8.52 -8.73
N VAL A 109 -3.15 8.74 -10.02
CA VAL A 109 -1.77 8.69 -10.54
C VAL A 109 -0.89 9.75 -9.89
N LEU A 110 -1.36 11.01 -9.83
CA LEU A 110 -0.61 12.11 -9.22
C LEU A 110 -0.28 11.81 -7.74
N ASN A 111 -1.29 11.45 -6.95
CA ASN A 111 -1.14 11.13 -5.54
C ASN A 111 -0.18 9.94 -5.32
N THR A 112 -0.22 8.94 -6.22
CA THR A 112 0.69 7.79 -6.17
C THR A 112 2.15 8.22 -6.32
N HIS A 113 2.46 9.03 -7.32
CA HIS A 113 3.83 9.51 -7.53
C HIS A 113 4.31 10.43 -6.41
N VAL A 114 3.48 11.38 -5.98
CA VAL A 114 3.82 12.32 -4.91
C VAL A 114 4.07 11.56 -3.60
N CYS A 115 3.17 10.67 -3.20
CA CYS A 115 3.32 9.93 -1.95
C CYS A 115 4.54 9.01 -1.96
N ALA A 116 4.79 8.29 -3.06
CA ALA A 116 5.97 7.44 -3.22
C ALA A 116 7.27 8.25 -3.15
N ALA A 117 7.34 9.40 -3.84
CA ALA A 117 8.51 10.27 -3.83
C ALA A 117 8.76 10.88 -2.44
N THR A 118 7.72 11.40 -1.78
CA THR A 118 7.83 11.96 -0.43
C THR A 118 8.24 10.89 0.59
N SER A 119 7.68 9.69 0.52
CA SER A 119 8.04 8.60 1.43
C SER A 119 9.46 8.09 1.20
N LEU A 120 9.90 7.97 -0.05
CA LEU A 120 11.30 7.65 -0.40
C LEU A 120 12.27 8.70 0.17
N LEU A 121 11.98 9.99 -0.05
CA LEU A 121 12.83 11.07 0.45
C LEU A 121 12.87 11.05 1.98
N MET A 122 11.72 10.93 2.64
CA MET A 122 11.63 10.85 4.09
C MET A 122 12.45 9.67 4.63
N TRP A 123 12.31 8.48 4.04
CA TRP A 123 13.07 7.31 4.46
C TRP A 123 14.58 7.51 4.29
N THR A 124 14.99 8.07 3.15
CA THR A 124 16.41 8.35 2.87
C THR A 124 16.96 9.40 3.84
N THR A 125 16.17 10.41 4.20
CA THR A 125 16.52 11.38 5.24
C THR A 125 16.66 10.71 6.59
N LEU A 126 15.73 9.84 6.98
CA LEU A 126 15.82 9.06 8.22
C LEU A 126 17.08 8.20 8.25
N ASP A 127 17.43 7.56 7.13
CA ASP A 127 18.67 6.78 7.03
C ASP A 127 19.91 7.64 7.30
N VAL A 128 19.97 8.84 6.73
CA VAL A 128 21.07 9.78 6.97
C VAL A 128 21.09 10.27 8.42
N VAL A 129 19.92 10.56 9.02
CA VAL A 129 19.82 11.04 10.40
C VAL A 129 20.31 9.98 11.39
N PHE A 130 19.80 8.76 11.29
CA PHE A 130 20.04 7.68 12.25
C PHE A 130 21.29 6.85 11.94
N PHE A 131 21.60 6.60 10.66
CA PHE A 131 22.70 5.72 10.24
C PHE A 131 23.85 6.47 9.54
N LYS A 132 23.77 7.81 9.42
CA LYS A 132 24.80 8.70 8.85
C LYS A 132 25.13 8.47 7.37
N LYS A 133 24.37 7.61 6.68
CA LYS A 133 24.52 7.34 5.26
C LYS A 133 23.19 6.91 4.65
N PRO A 134 22.90 7.26 3.38
CA PRO A 134 21.70 6.77 2.70
C PRO A 134 21.81 5.27 2.41
N SER A 135 20.68 4.57 2.38
CA SER A 135 20.59 3.16 1.99
C SER A 135 19.75 3.01 0.72
N VAL A 136 20.26 2.30 -0.28
CA VAL A 136 19.48 1.97 -1.49
C VAL A 136 18.29 1.09 -1.14
N ILE A 137 18.49 0.11 -0.25
CA ILE A 137 17.41 -0.76 0.23
C ILE A 137 16.40 0.05 1.05
N GLY A 138 16.88 1.01 1.85
CA GLY A 138 16.02 1.94 2.59
C GLY A 138 15.17 2.81 1.66
N ALA A 139 15.76 3.38 0.61
CA ALA A 139 15.03 4.16 -0.40
C ALA A 139 13.94 3.33 -1.10
N VAL A 140 14.24 2.08 -1.49
CA VAL A 140 13.23 1.15 -2.06
C VAL A 140 12.13 0.84 -1.06
N GLN A 141 12.46 0.64 0.22
CA GLN A 141 11.46 0.42 1.27
C GLN A 141 10.59 1.66 1.51
N GLY A 142 11.16 2.86 1.50
CA GLY A 142 10.42 4.13 1.58
C GLY A 142 9.47 4.31 0.42
N MET A 143 9.94 4.07 -0.81
CA MET A 143 9.09 4.06 -2.00
C MET A 143 7.89 3.10 -1.85
N MET A 144 8.14 1.84 -1.49
CA MET A 144 7.09 0.83 -1.30
C MET A 144 6.11 1.23 -0.20
N THR A 145 6.61 1.83 0.89
CA THR A 145 5.78 2.32 2.00
C THR A 145 4.83 3.41 1.51
N GLY A 146 5.31 4.41 0.78
CA GLY A 146 4.47 5.46 0.21
C GLY A 146 3.41 4.91 -0.75
N LEU A 147 3.80 4.01 -1.66
CA LEU A 147 2.88 3.35 -2.60
C LEU A 147 1.76 2.57 -1.88
N VAL A 148 2.10 1.80 -0.84
CA VAL A 148 1.12 1.07 -0.04
C VAL A 148 0.21 2.02 0.74
N CYS A 149 0.78 3.05 1.40
CA CYS A 149 0.04 3.99 2.23
C CYS A 149 -1.01 4.80 1.45
N ILE A 150 -0.72 5.20 0.20
CA ILE A 150 -1.65 6.01 -0.60
C ILE A 150 -2.76 5.19 -1.25
N THR A 151 -2.55 3.89 -1.46
CA THR A 151 -3.46 2.99 -2.19
C THR A 151 -4.95 3.07 -1.76
N PRO A 152 -5.32 3.02 -0.46
CA PRO A 152 -6.73 3.10 -0.07
C PRO A 152 -7.37 4.47 -0.33
N GLY A 153 -6.57 5.52 -0.55
CA GLY A 153 -7.00 6.91 -0.72
C GLY A 153 -6.60 7.54 -2.05
N ALA A 154 -6.05 6.80 -3.01
CA ALA A 154 -5.34 7.38 -4.14
C ALA A 154 -6.21 8.33 -4.98
N GLY A 155 -7.42 7.91 -5.37
CA GLY A 155 -8.36 8.76 -6.12
C GLY A 155 -9.45 9.40 -5.27
N ASN A 156 -9.34 9.33 -3.94
CA ASN A 156 -10.35 9.94 -3.06
C ASN A 156 -10.15 11.46 -3.02
N THR A 157 -10.82 12.16 -3.92
CA THR A 157 -11.00 13.60 -3.80
C THR A 157 -11.82 13.92 -2.54
N PRO A 158 -11.50 14.98 -1.77
CA PRO A 158 -12.35 15.44 -0.68
C PRO A 158 -13.62 16.08 -1.25
N ASN A 159 -14.48 15.28 -1.87
CA ASN A 159 -15.83 15.68 -2.16
C ASN A 159 -16.59 15.72 -0.82
N LEU A 160 -16.77 16.94 -0.28
CA LEU A 160 -17.60 17.26 0.88
C LEU A 160 -19.02 16.66 0.80
N ARG A 161 -19.45 16.19 -0.39
CA ARG A 161 -20.74 15.54 -0.65
C ARG A 161 -20.87 14.12 -0.08
N THR A 162 -19.80 13.33 0.00
CA THR A 162 -19.89 11.95 0.55
C THR A 162 -19.81 11.92 2.07
N ARG A 163 -19.19 12.92 2.71
CA ARG A 163 -19.22 13.10 4.17
C ARG A 163 -20.61 13.38 4.74
N ARG A 164 -21.57 13.84 3.93
CA ARG A 164 -22.92 14.22 4.40
C ARG A 164 -23.94 13.07 4.48
N ARG A 165 -23.60 11.83 4.10
CA ARG A 165 -24.62 10.77 4.00
C ARG A 165 -24.92 10.00 5.28
N ARG A 166 -24.13 10.09 6.36
CA ARG A 166 -24.54 9.58 7.69
C ARG A 166 -23.98 10.43 8.84
N PRO A 167 -24.81 11.06 9.67
CA PRO A 167 -24.36 11.58 10.95
C PRO A 167 -23.98 10.40 11.85
N GLY A 168 -22.71 10.32 12.28
CA GLY A 168 -22.28 9.39 13.34
C GLY A 168 -21.11 8.44 13.02
N ILE A 169 -20.64 8.34 11.78
CA ILE A 169 -19.42 7.57 11.44
C ILE A 169 -18.31 8.56 11.11
N LEU A 170 -17.46 8.83 12.11
CA LEU A 170 -16.23 9.61 11.95
C LEU A 170 -15.19 8.67 11.32
N ILE A 171 -15.03 8.69 9.99
CA ILE A 171 -13.86 8.08 9.36
C ILE A 171 -12.68 9.01 9.70
N PRO A 172 -11.68 8.55 10.49
CA PRO A 172 -10.53 9.38 10.81
C PRO A 172 -9.86 9.78 9.48
N PRO A 173 -9.51 11.07 9.31
CA PRO A 173 -8.77 11.48 8.14
C PRO A 173 -7.46 10.69 8.10
N SER A 174 -7.08 10.20 6.92
CA SER A 174 -5.73 9.65 6.79
C SER A 174 -4.74 10.80 7.02
N PRO A 175 -3.53 10.56 7.56
CA PRO A 175 -2.53 11.60 7.75
C PRO A 175 -2.22 12.38 6.46
N PHE A 176 -2.38 11.74 5.31
CA PHE A 176 -2.22 12.35 3.99
C PHE A 176 -3.42 13.20 3.54
N THR A 177 -4.62 12.89 4.03
CA THR A 177 -5.80 13.74 3.85
C THR A 177 -5.63 15.07 4.59
N GLU A 178 -5.01 15.06 5.77
CA GLU A 178 -4.66 16.31 6.50
C GLU A 178 -3.58 17.12 5.77
N ILE A 179 -2.55 16.47 5.24
CA ILE A 179 -1.51 17.13 4.43
C ILE A 179 -2.11 17.75 3.15
N TYR A 180 -3.03 17.05 2.49
CA TYR A 180 -3.74 17.61 1.33
C TYR A 180 -4.67 18.77 1.74
N GLN A 181 -5.33 18.70 2.90
CA GLN A 181 -6.13 19.81 3.42
C GLN A 181 -5.27 21.03 3.79
N LEU A 182 -4.08 20.83 4.36
CA LEU A 182 -3.11 21.89 4.67
C LEU A 182 -2.54 22.56 3.43
N LEU A 183 -2.32 21.80 2.35
CA LEU A 183 -1.82 22.31 1.07
C LEU A 183 -2.90 22.97 0.19
N THR A 184 -4.18 22.63 0.40
CA THR A 184 -5.31 23.20 -0.36
C THR A 184 -6.04 24.31 0.41
N SER A 185 -5.84 24.44 1.73
CA SER A 185 -6.40 25.53 2.54
C SER A 185 -5.68 26.88 2.42
N THR A 186 -4.65 26.98 1.56
CA THR A 186 -3.89 28.22 1.35
C THR A 186 -4.22 28.97 0.07
N ASN A 187 -5.31 28.64 -0.64
CA ASN A 187 -5.85 29.53 -1.68
C ASN A 187 -7.39 29.46 -1.70
N VAL A 188 -7.97 30.65 -1.49
CA VAL A 188 -9.39 31.07 -1.44
C VAL A 188 -10.12 30.84 -0.12
#